data_AF-A0A829ZBX8-F1
#
_entry.id   AF-A0A829ZBX8-F1
#
_cell.length_a   1.000
_cell.length_b   1.000
_cell.length_c   1.000
_cell.angle_alpha   90.00
_cell.angle_beta   90.00
_cell.angle_gamma   90.00
#
_symmetry.space_group_name_H-M   'P 1'
#
loop_
_entity.id
_entity.type
_entity.pdbx_description
1 polymer ?
#
loop_
_entity_poly.entity_id
_entity_poly.type
_entity_poly.pdbx_seq_one_letter_code
_entity_poly.pdbx_strand_id
1 'polypeptide(L)'
;MKKYTGDCDFVFHLAGINRPKDISEFYQGNATFTETLCSLLEEHDNKSPILISSSIQASKDNDYGKSKKEGEEYLLNHGKKMDSKVYIYRLANLFGKWCRPNYNSVTATWCYNVANGKDIQINDPNVELPLCYIDDVVNEFINALEGHPTACKEGIYEVHPVHHVKLGELANIIKSFKESRGTLNVPNMKERSLEKKLYSTYLSYLPKDKFSYPLKMNTDQRGSFTEFLKTEEYGQVSVNVSKPGITKGQHWHHSKNEKFLVVSGKGLIQFRDIYSDEIIEYYVSGDKLEVIDIPTGYTHNIINIGESDMVTIMWANEKFNPEHPDTYYEEV
;
A
#
# COMPACT_ATOMS: atom_id res chain seq x y z
N MET A 1 -7.28 -35.58 -0.14
CA MET A 1 -7.37 -35.35 1.31
C MET A 1 -6.69 -36.47 2.07
N LYS A 2 -7.17 -37.73 1.97
CA LYS A 2 -6.59 -38.91 2.65
C LYS A 2 -5.05 -39.03 2.60
N LYS A 3 -4.44 -38.94 1.41
CA LYS A 3 -2.96 -38.93 1.28
C LYS A 3 -2.32 -37.77 2.08
N TYR A 4 -2.84 -36.56 1.92
CA TYR A 4 -2.27 -35.37 2.55
C TYR A 4 -2.36 -35.39 4.07
N THR A 5 -3.44 -35.95 4.63
CA THR A 5 -3.59 -36.12 6.09
C THR A 5 -2.66 -37.18 6.67
N GLY A 6 -2.15 -38.11 5.85
CA GLY A 6 -1.11 -39.06 6.28
C GLY A 6 0.30 -38.45 6.27
N ASP A 7 0.58 -37.57 5.30
CA ASP A 7 1.94 -37.08 5.04
C ASP A 7 2.23 -35.65 5.57
N CYS A 8 1.23 -34.93 6.09
CA CYS A 8 1.44 -33.55 6.56
C CYS A 8 2.12 -33.50 7.93
N ASP A 9 2.83 -32.39 8.17
CA ASP A 9 3.39 -32.02 9.48
C ASP A 9 2.66 -30.83 10.13
N PHE A 10 1.82 -30.13 9.37
CA PHE A 10 1.04 -28.98 9.81
C PHE A 10 -0.18 -28.79 8.90
N VAL A 11 -1.32 -28.40 9.48
CA VAL A 11 -2.56 -28.16 8.74
C VAL A 11 -2.99 -26.71 8.86
N PHE A 12 -3.05 -26.00 7.73
CA PHE A 12 -3.74 -24.71 7.61
C PHE A 12 -5.19 -24.93 7.18
N HIS A 13 -6.12 -24.96 8.13
CA HIS A 13 -7.56 -25.08 7.87
C HIS A 13 -8.18 -23.70 7.62
N LEU A 14 -8.12 -23.29 6.35
CA LEU A 14 -8.64 -22.00 5.87
C LEU A 14 -10.02 -22.10 5.19
N ALA A 15 -10.57 -23.31 5.11
CA ALA A 15 -11.85 -23.54 4.47
C ALA A 15 -12.99 -23.04 5.37
N GLY A 16 -13.92 -22.29 4.77
CA GLY A 16 -15.10 -21.81 5.47
C GLY A 16 -16.09 -21.13 4.52
N ILE A 17 -17.38 -21.44 4.73
CA ILE A 17 -18.48 -20.77 4.04
C ILE A 17 -18.77 -19.44 4.75
N ASN A 18 -18.76 -18.34 3.99
CA ASN A 18 -18.91 -16.97 4.52
C ASN A 18 -20.26 -16.31 4.18
N ARG A 19 -20.91 -16.69 3.07
CA ARG A 19 -22.21 -16.17 2.60
C ARG A 19 -22.96 -17.23 1.76
N PRO A 20 -23.55 -18.24 2.39
CA PRO A 20 -24.35 -19.23 1.70
C PRO A 20 -25.68 -18.62 1.24
N LYS A 21 -26.32 -19.29 0.29
CA LYS A 21 -27.68 -18.91 -0.14
C LYS A 21 -28.74 -19.42 0.83
N ASP A 22 -28.40 -20.45 1.62
CA ASP A 22 -29.24 -21.08 2.63
C ASP A 22 -28.49 -21.16 3.98
N ILE A 23 -29.16 -20.84 5.09
CA ILE A 23 -28.57 -20.84 6.43
C ILE A 23 -28.09 -22.26 6.83
N SER A 24 -28.77 -23.31 6.36
CA SER A 24 -28.39 -24.70 6.60
C SER A 24 -27.01 -25.07 6.01
N GLU A 25 -26.58 -24.40 4.94
CA GLU A 25 -25.26 -24.62 4.32
C GLU A 25 -24.11 -24.22 5.26
N PHE A 26 -24.31 -23.27 6.19
CA PHE A 26 -23.28 -22.92 7.19
C PHE A 26 -22.95 -24.10 8.09
N TYR A 27 -23.99 -24.78 8.60
CA TYR A 27 -23.85 -25.92 9.50
C TYR A 27 -23.36 -27.15 8.75
N GLN A 28 -23.96 -27.45 7.58
CA GLN A 28 -23.63 -28.66 6.83
C GLN A 28 -22.28 -28.59 6.11
N GLY A 29 -21.81 -27.41 5.68
CA GLY A 29 -20.53 -27.30 4.97
C GLY A 29 -19.31 -27.23 5.90
N ASN A 30 -19.37 -26.41 6.96
CA ASN A 30 -18.22 -26.16 7.83
C ASN A 30 -17.99 -27.27 8.84
N ALA A 31 -19.05 -27.81 9.46
CA ALA A 31 -18.92 -28.90 10.42
C ALA A 31 -18.47 -30.18 9.71
N THR A 32 -19.14 -30.56 8.61
CA THR A 32 -18.84 -31.80 7.88
C THR A 32 -17.42 -31.83 7.31
N PHE A 33 -16.87 -30.72 6.81
CA PHE A 33 -15.49 -30.70 6.33
C PHE A 33 -14.47 -30.80 7.46
N THR A 34 -14.70 -30.07 8.57
CA THR A 34 -13.81 -30.12 9.75
C THR A 34 -13.82 -31.51 10.37
N GLU A 35 -14.99 -32.13 10.49
CA GLU A 35 -15.16 -33.51 10.95
C GLU A 35 -14.44 -34.52 10.06
N THR A 36 -14.55 -34.36 8.74
CA THR A 36 -13.87 -35.23 7.77
C THR A 36 -12.35 -35.10 7.90
N LEU A 37 -11.82 -33.88 8.02
CA LEU A 37 -10.39 -33.63 8.21
C LEU A 37 -9.88 -34.31 9.49
N CYS A 38 -10.54 -34.09 10.62
CA CYS A 38 -10.16 -34.69 11.89
C CYS A 38 -10.24 -36.22 11.83
N SER A 39 -11.31 -36.78 11.26
CA SER A 39 -11.46 -38.24 11.13
C SER A 39 -10.34 -38.87 10.31
N LEU A 40 -9.88 -38.20 9.24
CA LEU A 40 -8.77 -38.68 8.42
C LEU A 40 -7.42 -38.55 9.14
N LEU A 41 -7.19 -37.49 9.92
CA LEU A 41 -5.99 -37.38 10.76
C LEU A 41 -5.95 -38.48 11.83
N GLU A 42 -7.10 -38.80 12.43
CA GLU A 42 -7.25 -39.93 13.36
C GLU A 42 -6.97 -41.28 12.69
N GLU A 43 -7.48 -41.51 11.48
CA GLU A 43 -7.23 -42.75 10.72
C GLU A 43 -5.72 -42.99 10.50
N HIS A 44 -4.94 -41.92 10.35
CA HIS A 44 -3.51 -41.97 10.11
C HIS A 44 -2.64 -41.84 11.38
N ASP A 45 -3.23 -41.73 12.57
CA ASP A 45 -2.54 -41.36 13.82
C ASP A 45 -1.63 -40.12 13.65
N ASN A 46 -2.05 -39.17 12.81
CA ASN A 46 -1.26 -37.97 12.52
C ASN A 46 -1.60 -36.86 13.53
N LYS A 47 -0.62 -36.48 14.34
CA LYS A 47 -0.72 -35.47 15.41
C LYS A 47 -0.30 -34.07 14.96
N SER A 48 -0.23 -33.83 13.65
CA SER A 48 0.08 -32.52 13.07
C SER A 48 -0.70 -31.40 13.74
N PRO A 49 -0.05 -30.28 14.10
CA PRO A 49 -0.74 -29.10 14.58
C PRO A 49 -1.74 -28.56 13.53
N ILE A 50 -2.86 -28.02 14.02
CA ILE A 50 -3.93 -27.49 13.17
C ILE A 50 -4.12 -26.01 13.47
N LEU A 51 -3.97 -25.17 12.46
CA LEU A 51 -4.36 -23.76 12.50
C LEU A 51 -5.71 -23.56 11.83
N ILE A 52 -6.64 -22.90 12.50
CA ILE A 52 -7.94 -22.54 11.93
C ILE A 52 -8.10 -21.02 11.77
N SER A 53 -8.55 -20.60 10.58
CA SER A 53 -9.04 -19.23 10.36
C SER A 53 -10.49 -19.09 10.82
N SER A 54 -10.67 -18.79 12.10
CA SER A 54 -11.95 -18.39 12.68
C SER A 54 -12.21 -16.89 12.43
N SER A 55 -13.16 -16.29 13.14
CA SER A 55 -13.54 -14.89 12.99
C SER A 55 -13.86 -14.25 14.34
N ILE A 56 -13.64 -12.94 14.44
CA ILE A 56 -14.16 -12.11 15.55
C ILE A 56 -15.67 -12.25 15.75
N GLN A 57 -16.40 -12.70 14.72
CA GLN A 57 -17.83 -12.99 14.81
C GLN A 57 -18.14 -14.20 15.71
N ALA A 58 -17.18 -15.10 15.97
CA ALA A 58 -17.36 -16.25 16.85
C ALA A 58 -17.72 -15.87 18.30
N SER A 59 -17.37 -14.63 18.70
CA SER A 59 -17.76 -14.06 20.00
C SER A 59 -19.15 -13.43 19.99
N LYS A 60 -19.88 -13.41 18.86
CA LYS A 60 -21.19 -12.76 18.72
C LYS A 60 -22.31 -13.79 18.59
N ASP A 61 -23.48 -13.42 19.08
CA ASP A 61 -24.70 -14.24 18.98
C ASP A 61 -25.37 -14.04 17.61
N ASN A 62 -24.77 -14.63 16.57
CA ASN A 62 -25.35 -14.78 15.24
C ASN A 62 -24.96 -16.13 14.65
N ASP A 63 -25.71 -16.61 13.64
CA ASP A 63 -25.54 -17.97 13.10
C ASP A 63 -24.13 -18.24 12.55
N TYR A 64 -23.53 -17.23 11.90
CA TYR A 64 -22.16 -17.32 11.41
C TYR A 64 -21.14 -17.44 12.57
N GLY A 65 -21.33 -16.67 13.63
CA GLY A 65 -20.54 -16.74 14.86
C GLY A 65 -20.66 -18.10 15.54
N LYS A 66 -21.88 -18.63 15.67
CA LYS A 66 -22.15 -19.96 16.23
C LYS A 66 -21.45 -21.06 15.44
N SER A 67 -21.60 -21.07 14.11
CA SER A 67 -20.93 -22.04 13.23
C SER A 67 -19.40 -22.02 13.38
N LYS A 68 -18.79 -20.83 13.52
CA LYS A 68 -17.34 -20.71 13.75
C LYS A 68 -16.94 -21.23 15.13
N LYS A 69 -17.71 -20.91 16.17
CA LYS A 69 -17.46 -21.38 17.53
C LYS A 69 -17.60 -22.90 17.67
N GLU A 70 -18.60 -23.50 17.02
CA GLU A 70 -18.76 -24.96 16.97
C GLU A 70 -17.54 -25.64 16.32
N GLY A 71 -17.02 -25.07 15.24
CA GLY A 71 -15.77 -25.55 14.61
C GLY A 71 -14.55 -25.42 15.51
N GLU A 72 -14.44 -24.32 16.27
CA GLU A 72 -13.39 -24.14 17.28
C GLU A 72 -13.46 -25.23 18.37
N GLU A 73 -14.64 -25.45 18.94
CA GLU A 73 -14.86 -26.44 20.01
C GLU A 73 -14.58 -27.86 19.52
N TYR A 74 -14.99 -28.20 18.29
CA TYR A 74 -14.70 -29.49 17.67
C TYR A 74 -13.19 -29.74 17.53
N LEU A 75 -12.45 -28.76 17.01
CA LEU A 75 -10.99 -28.88 16.86
C LEU A 75 -10.29 -28.96 18.22
N LEU A 76 -10.73 -28.20 19.23
CA LEU A 76 -10.17 -28.29 20.58
C LEU A 76 -10.37 -29.69 21.19
N ASN A 77 -11.54 -30.30 20.98
CA ASN A 77 -11.81 -31.66 21.45
C ASN A 77 -10.96 -32.70 20.70
N HIS A 78 -10.80 -32.56 19.38
CA HIS A 78 -9.91 -33.40 18.59
C HIS A 78 -8.44 -33.25 19.03
N GLY A 79 -7.97 -32.01 19.25
CA GLY A 79 -6.63 -31.73 19.75
C GLY A 79 -6.35 -32.39 21.10
N LYS A 80 -7.31 -32.33 22.04
CA LYS A 80 -7.21 -33.04 23.33
C LYS A 80 -7.16 -34.56 23.16
N LYS A 81 -7.92 -35.12 22.22
CA LYS A 81 -8.00 -36.56 21.97
C LYS A 81 -6.71 -37.10 21.34
N MET A 82 -6.14 -36.37 20.38
CA MET A 82 -4.96 -36.79 19.63
C MET A 82 -3.63 -36.31 20.21
N ASP A 83 -3.67 -35.46 21.25
CA ASP A 83 -2.49 -34.72 21.74
C ASP A 83 -1.86 -33.87 20.62
N SER A 84 -2.71 -33.17 19.85
CA SER A 84 -2.32 -32.26 18.78
C SER A 84 -2.55 -30.80 19.19
N LYS A 85 -1.62 -29.92 18.79
CA LYS A 85 -1.69 -28.48 19.06
C LYS A 85 -2.67 -27.80 18.10
N VAL A 86 -3.59 -27.01 18.66
CA VAL A 86 -4.58 -26.25 17.87
C VAL A 86 -4.31 -24.75 18.01
N TYR A 87 -4.21 -24.06 16.87
CA TYR A 87 -4.07 -22.61 16.79
C TYR A 87 -5.38 -21.99 16.29
N ILE A 88 -6.08 -21.28 17.16
CA ILE A 88 -7.33 -20.60 16.82
C ILE A 88 -7.07 -19.13 16.60
N TYR A 89 -7.24 -18.66 15.36
CA TYR A 89 -7.19 -17.24 15.03
C TYR A 89 -8.59 -16.71 14.75
N ARG A 90 -9.12 -15.87 15.65
CA ARG A 90 -10.38 -15.15 15.42
C ARG A 90 -10.12 -13.88 14.61
N LEU A 91 -9.97 -14.03 13.30
CA LEU A 91 -9.56 -12.95 12.41
C LEU A 91 -10.61 -11.82 12.34
N ALA A 92 -10.12 -10.58 12.29
CA ALA A 92 -10.91 -9.42 11.91
C ALA A 92 -11.29 -9.49 10.41
N ASN A 93 -11.97 -8.46 9.89
CA ASN A 93 -12.25 -8.43 8.45
C ASN A 93 -10.92 -8.33 7.69
N LEU A 94 -10.75 -9.18 6.67
CA LEU A 94 -9.49 -9.20 5.92
C LEU A 94 -9.58 -8.32 4.69
N PHE A 95 -8.46 -7.67 4.36
CA PHE A 95 -8.30 -6.97 3.09
C PHE A 95 -6.91 -7.19 2.51
N GLY A 96 -6.81 -7.07 1.20
CA GLY A 96 -5.59 -7.32 0.46
C GLY A 96 -5.85 -7.62 -1.01
N LYS A 97 -4.75 -7.81 -1.73
CA LYS A 97 -4.76 -8.33 -3.10
C LYS A 97 -5.50 -9.67 -3.19
N TRP A 98 -6.10 -9.93 -4.34
CA TRP A 98 -6.76 -11.19 -4.72
C TRP A 98 -8.05 -11.54 -3.97
N CYS A 99 -8.54 -10.67 -3.08
CA CYS A 99 -9.86 -10.84 -2.50
C CYS A 99 -10.94 -10.66 -3.59
N ARG A 100 -11.99 -11.49 -3.56
CA ARG A 100 -13.04 -11.43 -4.59
C ARG A 100 -13.95 -10.22 -4.37
N PRO A 101 -14.04 -9.26 -5.32
CA PRO A 101 -14.97 -8.14 -5.20
C PRO A 101 -16.41 -8.61 -5.39
N ASN A 102 -17.39 -7.83 -4.90
CA ASN A 102 -18.83 -8.11 -5.00
C ASN A 102 -19.24 -9.46 -4.38
N TYR A 103 -18.53 -9.92 -3.35
CA TYR A 103 -18.84 -11.15 -2.63
C TYR A 103 -19.07 -10.90 -1.13
N ASN A 104 -17.99 -10.85 -0.33
CA ASN A 104 -18.08 -10.72 1.13
C ASN A 104 -17.14 -9.67 1.74
N SER A 105 -16.29 -9.01 0.94
CA SER A 105 -15.38 -7.95 1.39
C SER A 105 -15.80 -6.58 0.84
N VAL A 106 -16.13 -5.66 1.75
CA VAL A 106 -16.44 -4.26 1.41
C VAL A 106 -15.21 -3.57 0.82
N THR A 107 -14.02 -3.78 1.40
CA THR A 107 -12.77 -3.19 0.93
C THR A 107 -12.42 -3.65 -0.49
N ALA A 108 -12.52 -4.94 -0.79
CA ALA A 108 -12.27 -5.46 -2.14
C ALA A 108 -13.26 -4.88 -3.17
N THR A 109 -14.54 -4.83 -2.79
CA THR A 109 -15.60 -4.28 -3.64
C THR A 109 -15.39 -2.81 -3.94
N TRP A 110 -15.05 -2.00 -2.94
CA TRP A 110 -14.83 -0.58 -3.10
C TRP A 110 -13.55 -0.27 -3.87
N CYS A 111 -12.43 -0.95 -3.57
CA CYS A 111 -11.21 -0.82 -4.36
C CYS A 111 -11.47 -1.14 -5.85
N TYR A 112 -12.16 -2.25 -6.12
CA TYR A 112 -12.53 -2.64 -7.47
C TYR A 112 -13.44 -1.60 -8.14
N ASN A 113 -14.52 -1.18 -7.48
CA ASN A 113 -15.46 -0.22 -8.05
C ASN A 113 -14.78 1.11 -8.37
N VAL A 114 -14.06 1.70 -7.42
CA VAL A 114 -13.36 2.98 -7.60
C VAL A 114 -12.34 2.88 -8.74
N ALA A 115 -11.51 1.82 -8.76
CA ALA A 115 -10.52 1.59 -9.81
C ALA A 115 -11.14 1.44 -11.21
N ASN A 116 -12.38 0.95 -11.29
CA ASN A 116 -13.14 0.74 -12.53
C ASN A 116 -14.15 1.86 -12.81
N GLY A 117 -14.09 2.97 -12.08
CA GLY A 117 -14.99 4.11 -12.30
C GLY A 117 -16.46 3.87 -11.94
N LYS A 118 -16.72 2.90 -11.07
CA LYS A 118 -18.05 2.61 -10.52
C LYS A 118 -18.21 3.31 -9.17
N ASP A 119 -19.43 3.70 -8.86
CA ASP A 119 -19.76 4.26 -7.55
C ASP A 119 -19.68 3.20 -6.44
N ILE A 120 -19.51 3.70 -5.22
CA ILE A 120 -19.59 2.90 -3.99
C ILE A 120 -20.78 3.36 -3.16
N GLN A 121 -21.50 2.40 -2.58
CA GLN A 121 -22.62 2.66 -1.69
C GLN A 121 -22.15 2.57 -0.23
N ILE A 122 -22.54 3.55 0.57
CA ILE A 122 -22.27 3.61 2.01
C ILE A 122 -23.62 3.81 2.70
N ASN A 123 -24.07 2.79 3.44
CA ASN A 123 -25.36 2.87 4.12
C ASN A 123 -25.25 3.68 5.43
N ASP A 124 -24.22 3.42 6.22
CA ASP A 124 -23.91 4.17 7.43
C ASP A 124 -22.39 4.44 7.48
N PRO A 125 -21.95 5.71 7.33
CA PRO A 125 -20.54 6.05 7.34
C PRO A 125 -19.89 5.93 8.72
N ASN A 126 -20.67 5.84 9.81
CA ASN A 126 -20.15 5.79 11.18
C ASN A 126 -19.83 4.39 11.68
N VAL A 127 -20.25 3.35 10.96
CA VAL A 127 -19.92 1.96 11.30
C VAL A 127 -18.41 1.78 11.31
N GLU A 128 -17.89 1.31 12.44
CA GLU A 128 -16.49 0.99 12.63
C GLU A 128 -16.20 -0.45 12.16
N LEU A 129 -15.12 -0.60 11.40
CA LEU A 129 -14.73 -1.85 10.78
C LEU A 129 -13.30 -2.22 11.22
N PRO A 130 -13.13 -3.27 12.04
CA PRO A 130 -11.80 -3.80 12.33
C PRO A 130 -11.28 -4.56 11.11
N LEU A 131 -10.06 -4.23 10.68
CA LEU A 131 -9.40 -4.73 9.48
C LEU A 131 -8.01 -5.28 9.78
N CYS A 132 -7.68 -6.45 9.22
CA CYS A 132 -6.33 -6.99 9.16
C CYS A 132 -5.89 -7.09 7.70
N TYR A 133 -4.64 -6.71 7.44
CA TYR A 133 -4.07 -6.82 6.10
C TYR A 133 -3.53 -8.22 5.86
N ILE A 134 -3.72 -8.73 4.64
CA ILE A 134 -3.42 -10.13 4.31
C ILE A 134 -1.96 -10.50 4.57
N ASP A 135 -1.01 -9.60 4.34
CA ASP A 135 0.41 -9.93 4.55
C ASP A 135 0.73 -10.06 6.05
N ASP A 136 0.03 -9.34 6.94
CA ASP A 136 0.18 -9.52 8.39
C ASP A 136 -0.34 -10.90 8.82
N VAL A 137 -1.47 -11.36 8.23
CA VAL A 137 -2.03 -12.69 8.49
C VAL A 137 -1.09 -13.78 8.01
N VAL A 138 -0.54 -13.65 6.80
CA VAL A 138 0.40 -14.63 6.24
C VAL A 138 1.66 -14.73 7.08
N ASN A 139 2.24 -13.59 7.49
CA ASN A 139 3.42 -13.57 8.36
C ASN A 139 3.13 -14.26 9.70
N GLU A 140 1.98 -13.97 10.31
CA GLU A 140 1.60 -14.62 11.57
C GLU A 140 1.35 -16.13 11.41
N PHE A 141 0.79 -16.57 10.28
CA PHE A 141 0.61 -17.99 10.00
C PHE A 141 1.93 -18.72 9.78
N ILE A 142 2.91 -18.06 9.16
CA ILE A 142 4.28 -18.57 9.05
C ILE A 142 4.93 -18.64 10.44
N ASN A 143 4.78 -17.60 11.26
CA ASN A 143 5.27 -17.62 12.65
C ASN A 143 4.69 -18.80 13.44
N ALA A 144 3.39 -19.09 13.29
CA ALA A 144 2.74 -20.23 13.94
C ALA A 144 3.30 -21.58 13.46
N LEU A 145 3.59 -21.70 12.16
CA LEU A 145 4.25 -22.87 11.57
C LEU A 145 5.66 -23.07 12.13
N GLU A 146 6.41 -21.99 12.31
CA GLU A 146 7.77 -22.01 12.89
C GLU A 146 7.78 -22.16 14.42
N GLY A 147 6.61 -22.20 15.07
CA GLY A 147 6.48 -22.38 16.52
C GLY A 147 6.65 -21.09 17.33
N HIS A 148 6.58 -19.93 16.67
CA HIS A 148 6.71 -18.59 17.26
C HIS A 148 5.45 -17.72 17.09
N PRO A 149 4.21 -18.24 17.29
CA PRO A 149 3.01 -17.44 17.09
C PRO A 149 2.99 -16.25 18.07
N THR A 150 2.31 -15.18 17.67
CA THR A 150 2.07 -14.01 18.53
C THR A 150 1.28 -14.44 19.77
N ALA A 151 1.55 -13.75 20.90
CA ALA A 151 1.05 -14.11 22.23
C ALA A 151 -0.45 -14.43 22.26
N CYS A 152 -0.77 -15.52 22.95
CA CYS A 152 -2.11 -16.07 23.06
C CYS A 152 -2.83 -15.53 24.30
N LYS A 153 -4.11 -15.15 24.16
CA LYS A 153 -5.00 -14.88 25.28
C LYS A 153 -6.11 -15.92 25.30
N GLU A 154 -6.27 -16.62 26.42
CA GLU A 154 -7.33 -17.63 26.62
C GLU A 154 -7.39 -18.73 25.54
N GLY A 155 -6.24 -19.12 24.97
CA GLY A 155 -6.17 -20.13 23.90
C GLY A 155 -6.44 -19.58 22.48
N ILE A 156 -6.62 -18.26 22.33
CA ILE A 156 -6.86 -17.59 21.06
C ILE A 156 -5.63 -16.78 20.66
N TYR A 157 -5.21 -16.93 19.41
CA TYR A 157 -4.07 -16.23 18.81
C TYR A 157 -4.55 -15.02 18.01
N GLU A 158 -3.70 -14.00 17.90
CA GLU A 158 -4.05 -12.71 17.33
C GLU A 158 -3.11 -12.32 16.19
N VAL A 159 -3.66 -11.61 15.20
CA VAL A 159 -2.88 -10.98 14.12
C VAL A 159 -2.83 -9.48 14.38
N HIS A 160 -1.63 -8.91 14.35
CA HIS A 160 -1.42 -7.47 14.58
C HIS A 160 -0.71 -6.81 13.39
N PRO A 161 -0.97 -5.52 13.12
CA PRO A 161 -1.97 -4.68 13.80
C PRO A 161 -3.40 -4.91 13.28
N VAL A 162 -4.39 -4.69 14.15
CA VAL A 162 -5.80 -4.53 13.76
C VAL A 162 -6.09 -3.05 13.55
N HIS A 163 -6.45 -2.68 12.32
CA HIS A 163 -6.82 -1.30 11.98
C HIS A 163 -8.30 -1.09 12.24
N HIS A 164 -8.64 -0.04 12.98
CA HIS A 164 -10.02 0.35 13.22
C HIS A 164 -10.33 1.59 12.40
N VAL A 165 -11.29 1.48 11.48
CA VAL A 165 -11.63 2.56 10.55
C VAL A 165 -13.14 2.66 10.38
N LYS A 166 -13.65 3.88 10.28
CA LYS A 166 -15.07 4.10 9.93
C LYS A 166 -15.30 3.86 8.44
N LEU A 167 -16.47 3.37 8.06
CA LEU A 167 -16.82 3.14 6.66
C LEU A 167 -16.70 4.42 5.80
N GLY A 168 -17.07 5.58 6.34
CA GLY A 168 -16.91 6.86 5.65
C GLY A 168 -15.44 7.23 5.39
N GLU A 169 -14.57 7.00 6.39
CA GLU A 169 -13.13 7.25 6.27
C GLU A 169 -12.48 6.29 5.26
N LEU A 170 -12.80 5.00 5.35
CA LEU A 170 -12.33 3.98 4.41
C LEU A 170 -12.70 4.34 2.96
N ALA A 171 -13.93 4.80 2.74
CA ALA A 171 -14.40 5.24 1.43
C ALA A 171 -13.61 6.47 0.91
N ASN A 172 -13.35 7.44 1.77
CA ASN A 172 -12.58 8.64 1.41
C ASN A 172 -11.13 8.30 1.04
N ILE A 173 -10.48 7.43 1.83
CA ILE A 173 -9.13 6.94 1.54
C ILE A 173 -9.08 6.23 0.17
N ILE A 174 -10.02 5.32 -0.10
CA ILE A 174 -10.01 4.57 -1.38
C ILE A 174 -10.28 5.52 -2.57
N LYS A 175 -11.19 6.48 -2.43
CA LYS A 175 -11.48 7.48 -3.47
C LYS A 175 -10.26 8.36 -3.77
N SER A 176 -9.53 8.79 -2.74
CA SER A 176 -8.36 9.65 -2.90
C SER A 176 -7.25 8.99 -3.74
N PHE A 177 -7.13 7.65 -3.72
CA PHE A 177 -6.16 6.93 -4.56
C PHE A 177 -6.42 7.00 -6.06
N LYS A 178 -7.67 7.22 -6.46
CA LYS A 178 -7.99 7.46 -7.87
C LYS A 178 -7.61 8.90 -8.26
N GLU A 179 -7.93 9.85 -7.39
CA GLU A 179 -7.66 11.28 -7.57
C GLU A 179 -6.16 11.58 -7.52
N SER A 180 -5.38 10.80 -6.75
CA SER A 180 -3.93 10.95 -6.62
C SER A 180 -3.18 10.82 -7.93
N ARG A 181 -3.72 10.07 -8.90
CA ARG A 181 -3.15 9.97 -10.26
C ARG A 181 -3.21 11.29 -11.03
N GLY A 182 -4.19 12.14 -10.74
CA GLY A 182 -4.32 13.47 -11.35
C GLY A 182 -3.65 14.57 -10.55
N THR A 183 -3.69 14.49 -9.22
CA THR A 183 -3.07 15.48 -8.33
C THR A 183 -1.58 15.23 -8.08
N LEU A 184 -1.09 14.02 -8.42
CA LEU A 184 0.27 13.52 -8.17
C LEU A 184 0.63 13.38 -6.69
N ASN A 185 -0.34 13.53 -5.79
CA ASN A 185 -0.13 13.37 -4.35
C ASN A 185 0.18 11.92 -4.01
N VAL A 186 1.24 11.69 -3.24
CA VAL A 186 1.57 10.35 -2.73
C VAL A 186 0.75 10.10 -1.46
N PRO A 187 0.05 8.95 -1.35
CA PRO A 187 -0.63 8.54 -0.12
C PRO A 187 0.32 8.45 1.08
N ASN A 188 -0.21 8.39 2.30
CA ASN A 188 0.62 8.20 3.49
C ASN A 188 1.32 6.83 3.50
N MET A 189 2.63 6.83 3.22
CA MET A 189 3.47 5.63 3.14
C MET A 189 4.13 5.20 4.47
N LYS A 190 3.71 5.74 5.62
CA LYS A 190 4.24 5.30 6.94
C LYS A 190 4.05 3.79 7.12
N GLU A 191 5.06 3.10 7.66
CA GLU A 191 5.17 1.63 7.62
C GLU A 191 3.93 0.88 8.14
N ARG A 192 3.34 1.35 9.24
CA ARG A 192 2.17 0.73 9.88
C ARG A 192 0.85 1.39 9.48
N SER A 193 0.83 2.27 8.47
CA SER A 193 -0.40 2.97 8.10
C SER A 193 -1.40 2.03 7.41
N LEU A 194 -2.68 2.20 7.72
CA LEU A 194 -3.77 1.57 6.97
C LEU A 194 -3.74 2.02 5.50
N GLU A 195 -3.43 3.29 5.26
CA GLU A 195 -3.41 3.91 3.93
C GLU A 195 -2.39 3.26 2.98
N LYS A 196 -1.16 2.98 3.43
CA LYS A 196 -0.12 2.26 2.65
C LYS A 196 -0.62 0.89 2.19
N LYS A 197 -1.23 0.14 3.12
CA LYS A 197 -1.77 -1.20 2.89
C LYS A 197 -2.99 -1.17 1.97
N LEU A 198 -3.88 -0.20 2.14
CA LEU A 198 -5.03 0.02 1.27
C LEU A 198 -4.62 0.46 -0.12
N TYR A 199 -3.58 1.30 -0.27
CA TYR A 199 -3.08 1.73 -1.57
C TYR A 199 -2.56 0.54 -2.38
N SER A 200 -1.74 -0.32 -1.75
CA SER A 200 -1.26 -1.56 -2.36
C SER A 200 -2.41 -2.49 -2.77
N THR A 201 -3.44 -2.58 -1.92
CA THR A 201 -4.66 -3.33 -2.20
C THR A 201 -5.41 -2.74 -3.40
N TYR A 202 -5.62 -1.43 -3.43
CA TYR A 202 -6.30 -0.71 -4.52
C TYR A 202 -5.60 -0.92 -5.87
N LEU A 203 -4.27 -0.79 -5.91
CA LEU A 203 -3.50 -1.01 -7.14
C LEU A 203 -3.72 -2.41 -7.74
N SER A 204 -3.95 -3.42 -6.91
CA SER A 204 -4.22 -4.80 -7.38
C SER A 204 -5.55 -4.96 -8.13
N TYR A 205 -6.46 -4.00 -8.04
CA TYR A 205 -7.76 -4.01 -8.74
C TYR A 205 -7.83 -3.08 -9.95
N LEU A 206 -6.71 -2.43 -10.31
CA LEU A 206 -6.66 -1.61 -11.52
C LEU A 206 -6.95 -2.45 -12.77
N PRO A 207 -7.73 -1.92 -13.72
CA PRO A 207 -7.82 -2.53 -15.04
C PRO A 207 -6.44 -2.67 -15.68
N LYS A 208 -6.20 -3.79 -16.38
CA LYS A 208 -4.88 -4.10 -16.97
C LYS A 208 -4.40 -3.04 -17.97
N ASP A 209 -5.34 -2.35 -18.63
CA ASP A 209 -5.10 -1.23 -19.55
C ASP A 209 -4.96 0.14 -18.85
N LYS A 210 -4.98 0.18 -17.51
CA LYS A 210 -4.94 1.40 -16.69
C LYS A 210 -3.80 1.40 -15.66
N PHE A 211 -2.74 0.63 -15.90
CA PHE A 211 -1.53 0.68 -15.07
C PHE A 211 -0.76 1.99 -15.25
N SER A 212 -0.77 2.57 -16.45
CA SER A 212 -0.19 3.89 -16.73
C SER A 212 -1.23 5.01 -16.62
N TYR A 213 -0.74 6.22 -16.36
CA TYR A 213 -1.47 7.48 -16.55
C TYR A 213 -0.50 8.53 -17.11
N PRO A 214 -0.93 9.41 -18.02
CA PRO A 214 -0.07 10.43 -18.60
C PRO A 214 0.22 11.55 -17.58
N LEU A 215 1.41 12.14 -17.67
CA LEU A 215 1.76 13.36 -16.93
C LEU A 215 1.57 14.59 -17.83
N LYS A 216 1.26 15.74 -17.22
CA LYS A 216 1.15 17.01 -17.94
C LYS A 216 2.55 17.58 -18.19
N MET A 217 3.01 17.48 -19.43
CA MET A 217 4.28 18.09 -19.87
C MET A 217 4.05 19.55 -20.29
N ASN A 218 4.60 20.51 -19.54
CA ASN A 218 4.61 21.91 -19.97
C ASN A 218 5.75 22.09 -20.97
N THR A 219 5.43 22.17 -22.26
CA THR A 219 6.40 22.11 -23.37
C THR A 219 6.48 23.45 -24.10
N ASP A 220 7.69 23.90 -24.43
CA ASP A 220 7.97 25.08 -25.25
C ASP A 220 9.23 24.87 -26.11
N GLN A 221 9.74 25.92 -26.79
CA GLN A 221 10.94 25.77 -27.62
C GLN A 221 12.20 25.34 -26.85
N ARG A 222 12.24 25.56 -25.53
CA ARG A 222 13.38 25.28 -24.64
C ARG A 222 13.42 23.82 -24.16
N GLY A 223 12.32 23.07 -24.30
CA GLY A 223 12.18 21.69 -23.84
C GLY A 223 10.87 21.49 -23.08
N SER A 224 10.90 20.81 -21.94
CA SER A 224 9.70 20.57 -21.12
C SER A 224 9.95 20.61 -19.61
N PHE A 225 8.89 20.85 -18.84
CA PHE A 225 8.85 20.68 -17.39
C PHE A 225 7.62 19.87 -16.97
N THR A 226 7.82 18.80 -16.21
CA THR A 226 6.78 17.82 -15.90
C THR A 226 6.81 17.45 -14.42
N GLU A 227 5.73 17.71 -13.70
CA GLU A 227 5.59 17.27 -12.31
C GLU A 227 5.39 15.75 -12.25
N PHE A 228 5.96 15.06 -11.25
CA PHE A 228 5.86 13.61 -11.13
C PHE A 228 5.24 13.15 -9.81
N LEU A 229 5.80 13.55 -8.67
CA LEU A 229 5.32 13.16 -7.34
C LEU A 229 5.23 14.38 -6.44
N LYS A 230 4.15 14.50 -5.67
CA LYS A 230 3.95 15.55 -4.68
C LYS A 230 3.67 14.92 -3.33
N THR A 231 4.30 15.43 -2.29
CA THR A 231 4.04 15.02 -0.91
C THR A 231 3.76 16.26 -0.08
N GLU A 232 3.05 16.08 1.04
CA GLU A 232 2.81 17.19 1.97
C GLU A 232 4.02 17.47 2.84
N GLU A 233 4.72 16.42 3.29
CA GLU A 233 5.80 16.52 4.30
C GLU A 233 7.21 16.55 3.69
N TYR A 234 7.40 16.05 2.46
CA TYR A 234 8.73 15.75 1.90
C TYR A 234 8.94 16.35 0.50
N GLY A 235 8.23 17.43 0.19
CA GLY A 235 8.38 18.18 -1.05
C GLY A 235 7.78 17.51 -2.29
N GLN A 236 8.22 17.97 -3.46
CA GLN A 236 7.77 17.51 -4.77
C GLN A 236 8.95 17.16 -5.67
N VAL A 237 8.75 16.22 -6.60
CA VAL A 237 9.72 15.82 -7.62
C VAL A 237 9.15 16.11 -9.01
N SER A 238 9.97 16.74 -9.84
CA SER A 238 9.67 17.06 -11.24
C SER A 238 10.82 16.64 -12.16
N VAL A 239 10.52 16.52 -13.45
CA VAL A 239 11.48 16.24 -14.51
C VAL A 239 11.57 17.45 -15.43
N ASN A 240 12.76 18.02 -15.52
CA ASN A 240 13.11 19.08 -16.46
C ASN A 240 13.86 18.46 -17.63
N VAL A 241 13.44 18.79 -18.84
CA VAL A 241 14.15 18.47 -20.08
C VAL A 241 14.52 19.77 -20.75
N SER A 242 15.80 19.95 -21.06
CA SER A 242 16.31 21.15 -21.72
C SER A 242 17.06 20.78 -22.99
N LYS A 243 16.73 21.46 -24.09
CA LYS A 243 17.41 21.26 -25.39
C LYS A 243 18.86 21.77 -25.36
N PRO A 244 19.72 21.38 -26.31
CA PRO A 244 21.08 21.90 -26.42
C PRO A 244 21.15 23.44 -26.39
N GLY A 245 22.08 24.00 -25.60
CA GLY A 245 22.30 25.44 -25.47
C GLY A 245 21.23 26.21 -24.68
N ILE A 246 20.23 25.53 -24.13
CA ILE A 246 19.17 26.17 -23.34
C ILE A 246 19.63 26.44 -21.91
N THR A 247 19.39 27.66 -21.46
CA THR A 247 19.43 28.07 -20.05
C THR A 247 18.01 28.14 -19.47
N LYS A 248 17.83 27.59 -18.27
CA LYS A 248 16.62 27.76 -17.44
C LYS A 248 17.03 28.17 -16.03
N GLY A 249 16.13 28.83 -15.29
CA GLY A 249 16.45 29.41 -13.99
C GLY A 249 16.45 30.93 -14.08
N GLN A 250 17.57 31.57 -13.72
CA GLN A 250 17.72 33.02 -13.57
C GLN A 250 16.75 33.58 -12.52
N HIS A 251 16.76 32.96 -11.35
CA HIS A 251 15.96 33.39 -10.21
C HIS A 251 16.52 32.86 -8.89
N TRP A 252 16.01 33.40 -7.79
CA TRP A 252 16.29 32.97 -6.42
C TRP A 252 15.02 32.85 -5.58
N HIS A 253 15.19 32.34 -4.36
CA HIS A 253 14.12 32.04 -3.41
C HIS A 253 14.48 32.49 -1.99
N HIS A 254 13.49 32.92 -1.18
CA HIS A 254 13.71 33.19 0.24
C HIS A 254 13.80 31.90 1.07
N SER A 255 12.87 30.96 0.84
CA SER A 255 12.71 29.74 1.65
C SER A 255 12.65 28.47 0.80
N LYS A 256 12.12 28.58 -0.42
CA LYS A 256 12.12 27.48 -1.38
C LYS A 256 13.56 27.07 -1.70
N ASN A 257 13.81 25.78 -1.64
CA ASN A 257 15.10 25.21 -2.01
C ASN A 257 14.87 23.93 -2.78
N GLU A 258 15.88 23.55 -3.54
CA GLU A 258 15.80 22.47 -4.49
C GLU A 258 17.04 21.58 -4.44
N LYS A 259 16.90 20.37 -5.00
CA LYS A 259 18.00 19.44 -5.25
C LYS A 259 17.95 19.04 -6.71
N PHE A 260 18.99 19.38 -7.47
CA PHE A 260 19.10 19.01 -8.88
C PHE A 260 19.97 17.78 -9.03
N LEU A 261 19.51 16.84 -9.86
CA LEU A 261 20.25 15.64 -10.25
C LEU A 261 20.13 15.47 -11.77
N VAL A 262 21.23 15.72 -12.48
CA VAL A 262 21.31 15.44 -13.92
C VAL A 262 21.49 13.94 -14.12
N VAL A 263 20.53 13.30 -14.80
CA VAL A 263 20.53 11.84 -15.04
C VAL A 263 20.83 11.47 -16.50
N SER A 264 20.80 12.45 -17.41
CA SER A 264 21.15 12.28 -18.82
C SER A 264 21.60 13.63 -19.40
N GLY A 265 22.59 13.61 -20.28
CA GLY A 265 23.19 14.80 -20.87
C GLY A 265 24.27 15.44 -19.98
N LYS A 266 24.71 16.65 -20.36
CA LYS A 266 25.76 17.43 -19.68
C LYS A 266 25.25 18.83 -19.41
N GLY A 267 25.48 19.33 -18.21
CA GLY A 267 25.00 20.62 -17.76
C GLY A 267 26.03 21.43 -17.00
N LEU A 268 25.78 22.73 -16.94
CA LEU A 268 26.45 23.67 -16.07
C LEU A 268 25.38 24.29 -15.17
N ILE A 269 25.52 24.16 -13.86
CA ILE A 269 24.69 24.86 -12.87
C ILE A 269 25.52 26.01 -12.33
N GLN A 270 24.99 27.22 -12.40
CA GLN A 270 25.66 28.42 -11.91
C GLN A 270 24.89 29.01 -10.74
N PHE A 271 25.62 29.60 -9.80
CA PHE A 271 25.08 30.32 -8.64
C PHE A 271 25.76 31.67 -8.48
N ARG A 272 25.00 32.65 -8.01
CA ARG A 272 25.54 33.92 -7.49
C ARG A 272 24.73 34.36 -6.28
N ASP A 273 25.42 34.73 -5.19
CA ASP A 273 24.77 35.33 -4.03
C ASP A 273 24.15 36.67 -4.44
N ILE A 274 22.92 36.98 -4.00
CA ILE A 274 22.21 38.20 -4.41
C ILE A 274 22.91 39.51 -4.01
N TYR A 275 23.92 39.46 -3.13
CA TYR A 275 24.75 40.59 -2.72
C TYR A 275 26.19 40.52 -3.24
N SER A 276 26.51 39.55 -4.11
CA SER A 276 27.84 39.33 -4.66
C SER A 276 27.82 39.33 -6.19
N ASP A 277 28.99 39.58 -6.78
CA ASP A 277 29.27 39.42 -8.21
C ASP A 277 30.03 38.09 -8.50
N GLU A 278 30.35 37.30 -7.48
CA GLU A 278 31.07 36.03 -7.64
C GLU A 278 30.14 34.92 -8.15
N ILE A 279 30.51 34.33 -9.29
CA ILE A 279 29.79 33.20 -9.89
C ILE A 279 30.48 31.88 -9.51
N ILE A 280 29.70 30.96 -8.98
CA ILE A 280 30.12 29.59 -8.65
C ILE A 280 29.55 28.64 -9.69
N GLU A 281 30.39 27.74 -10.20
CA GLU A 281 30.04 26.84 -11.30
C GLU A 281 30.16 25.36 -10.91
N TYR A 282 29.15 24.57 -11.26
CA TYR A 282 29.13 23.12 -11.12
C TYR A 282 28.86 22.46 -12.47
N TYR A 283 29.87 21.76 -12.99
CA TYR A 283 29.74 20.92 -14.19
C TYR A 283 29.19 19.56 -13.79
N VAL A 284 28.03 19.20 -14.35
CA VAL A 284 27.26 18.00 -13.98
C VAL A 284 26.91 17.18 -15.22
N SER A 285 26.71 15.87 -15.04
CA SER A 285 26.33 14.99 -16.16
C SER A 285 25.63 13.72 -15.69
N GLY A 286 24.98 13.03 -16.63
CA GLY A 286 24.48 11.67 -16.38
C GLY A 286 25.57 10.60 -16.21
N ASP A 287 26.81 10.89 -16.59
CA ASP A 287 27.95 9.94 -16.44
C ASP A 287 28.37 9.77 -14.97
N LYS A 288 28.15 10.80 -14.16
CA LYS A 288 28.40 10.82 -12.72
C LYS A 288 27.20 11.45 -12.02
N LEU A 289 26.37 10.61 -11.41
CA LEU A 289 25.21 11.05 -10.65
C LEU A 289 25.67 11.76 -9.36
N GLU A 290 25.49 13.07 -9.32
CA GLU A 290 25.75 13.92 -8.17
C GLU A 290 24.60 14.91 -7.96
N VAL A 291 24.24 15.12 -6.69
CA VAL A 291 23.16 16.05 -6.31
C VAL A 291 23.78 17.41 -6.02
N ILE A 292 23.20 18.45 -6.63
CA ILE A 292 23.52 19.85 -6.35
C ILE A 292 22.36 20.46 -5.57
N ASP A 293 22.63 20.86 -4.33
CA ASP A 293 21.70 21.65 -3.52
C ASP A 293 21.59 23.07 -4.08
N ILE A 294 20.37 23.58 -4.15
CA ILE A 294 20.07 24.97 -4.53
C ILE A 294 19.80 25.76 -3.24
N PRO A 295 20.80 26.47 -2.70
CA PRO A 295 20.63 27.24 -1.47
C PRO A 295 19.75 28.47 -1.69
N THR A 296 18.99 28.85 -0.65
CA THR A 296 18.23 30.11 -0.64
C THR A 296 19.16 31.31 -0.64
N GLY A 297 18.69 32.44 -1.19
CA GLY A 297 19.50 33.66 -1.31
C GLY A 297 20.58 33.62 -2.41
N TYR A 298 20.66 32.55 -3.19
CA TYR A 298 21.48 32.48 -4.40
C TYR A 298 20.58 32.48 -5.63
N THR A 299 20.82 33.42 -6.55
CA THR A 299 20.27 33.26 -7.89
C THR A 299 21.00 32.13 -8.59
N HIS A 300 20.26 31.33 -9.33
CA HIS A 300 20.80 30.15 -9.97
C HIS A 300 20.21 29.91 -11.35
N ASN A 301 21.00 29.22 -12.18
CA ASN A 301 20.55 28.74 -13.47
C ASN A 301 21.11 27.33 -13.75
N ILE A 302 20.54 26.68 -14.76
CA ILE A 302 21.04 25.44 -15.31
C ILE A 302 21.07 25.54 -16.84
N ILE A 303 22.22 25.21 -17.42
CA ILE A 303 22.52 25.35 -18.84
C ILE A 303 22.81 23.96 -19.41
N ASN A 304 22.16 23.60 -20.51
CA ASN A 304 22.56 22.41 -21.27
C ASN A 304 23.77 22.76 -22.16
N ILE A 305 24.93 22.21 -21.81
CA ILE A 305 26.22 22.40 -22.53
C ILE A 305 26.56 21.23 -23.45
N GLY A 306 25.65 20.25 -23.59
CA GLY A 306 25.80 19.09 -24.47
C GLY A 306 25.11 19.26 -25.82
N GLU A 307 25.20 18.20 -26.63
CA GLU A 307 24.62 18.14 -27.99
C GLU A 307 23.25 17.43 -28.03
N SER A 308 22.84 16.81 -26.92
CA SER A 308 21.53 16.14 -26.77
C SER A 308 20.67 16.84 -25.73
N ASP A 309 19.39 16.48 -25.64
CA ASP A 309 18.55 16.90 -24.53
C ASP A 309 19.18 16.47 -23.19
N MET A 310 19.16 17.39 -22.24
CA MET A 310 19.57 17.16 -20.86
C MET A 310 18.33 16.93 -19.99
N VAL A 311 18.37 15.88 -19.18
CA VAL A 311 17.28 15.50 -18.27
C VAL A 311 17.75 15.68 -16.83
N THR A 312 17.07 16.56 -16.11
CA THR A 312 17.35 16.87 -14.71
C THR A 312 16.15 16.51 -13.86
N ILE A 313 16.35 15.68 -12.85
CA ILE A 313 15.39 15.46 -11.78
C ILE A 313 15.54 16.62 -10.79
N MET A 314 14.42 17.27 -10.48
CA MET A 314 14.37 18.40 -9.57
C MET A 314 13.46 18.04 -8.40
N TRP A 315 14.02 17.98 -7.20
CA TRP A 315 13.22 17.98 -5.97
C TRP A 315 13.11 19.41 -5.45
N ALA A 316 11.94 19.82 -4.96
CA ALA A 316 11.72 21.09 -4.26
C ALA A 316 11.08 20.81 -2.90
N ASN A 317 11.44 21.59 -1.88
CA ASN A 317 10.96 21.39 -0.50
C ASN A 317 9.44 21.62 -0.32
N GLU A 318 8.81 22.34 -1.24
CA GLU A 318 7.37 22.65 -1.20
C GLU A 318 6.70 22.51 -2.57
N LYS A 319 5.36 22.43 -2.56
CA LYS A 319 4.56 22.41 -3.79
C LYS A 319 4.59 23.78 -4.46
N PHE A 320 4.65 23.80 -5.79
CA PHE A 320 4.55 25.08 -6.50
C PHE A 320 3.17 25.73 -6.31
N ASN A 321 3.15 26.95 -5.75
CA ASN A 321 1.96 27.78 -5.64
C ASN A 321 2.13 29.06 -6.48
N PRO A 322 1.41 29.24 -7.60
CA PRO A 322 1.54 30.43 -8.42
C PRO A 322 1.09 31.73 -7.75
N GLU A 323 0.24 31.68 -6.71
CA GLU A 323 -0.17 32.86 -5.94
C GLU A 323 0.91 33.32 -4.95
N HIS A 324 1.74 32.39 -4.50
CA HIS A 324 2.87 32.62 -3.58
C HIS A 324 4.10 31.85 -4.06
N PRO A 325 4.72 32.28 -5.18
CA PRO A 325 5.72 31.46 -5.86
C PRO A 325 7.07 31.39 -5.16
N ASP A 326 7.36 32.30 -4.21
CA ASP A 326 8.67 32.49 -3.59
C ASP A 326 9.81 32.41 -4.61
N THR A 327 9.66 33.10 -5.76
CA THR A 327 10.59 33.02 -6.88
C THR A 327 10.76 34.41 -7.47
N TYR A 328 11.99 34.91 -7.46
CA TYR A 328 12.33 36.28 -7.85
C TYR A 328 13.35 36.25 -8.98
N TYR A 329 12.99 36.85 -10.12
CA TYR A 329 13.87 36.87 -11.29
C TYR A 329 15.13 37.70 -11.01
N GLU A 330 16.29 37.12 -11.28
CA GLU A 330 17.59 37.77 -11.21
C GLU A 330 18.60 36.96 -12.02
N GLU A 331 19.37 37.59 -12.90
CA GLU A 331 20.36 36.87 -13.70
C GLU A 331 21.58 36.51 -12.85
N VAL A 332 22.11 35.30 -13.03
CA VAL A 332 23.41 34.91 -12.46
C VAL A 332 24.51 35.79 -13.02
#